data_AF-A0A957WZI8-F1
#
_entry.id   AF-A0A957WZI8-F1
#
_cell.length_a   1.000
_cell.length_b   1.000
_cell.length_c   1.000
_cell.angle_alpha   90.00
_cell.angle_beta   90.00
_cell.angle_gamma   90.00
#
_symmetry.space_group_name_H-M   'P 1'
#
loop_
_entity.id
_entity.type
_entity.pdbx_description
1 polymer ?
#
loop_
_entity_poly.entity_id
_entity_poly.type
_entity_poly.pdbx_seq_one_letter_code
_entity_poly.pdbx_strand_id
1 'polypeptide(L)' 'MATPEKALLDLIYLTPKAESAGYIQELRLQNLDQLDVDRLCSYVERADNAKLKRALPHILRVVEEELTEYEPL' A
#
# COMPACT_ATOMS: atom_id res chain seq x y z
N MET A 1 -0.13 17.46 -7.42
CA MET A 1 -0.62 17.12 -6.05
C MET A 1 -0.11 15.74 -5.71
N ALA A 2 0.49 15.54 -4.54
CA ALA A 2 0.90 14.22 -4.07
C ALA A 2 -0.35 13.52 -3.53
N THR A 3 -0.69 12.35 -4.07
CA THR A 3 -1.80 11.54 -3.57
C THR A 3 -1.25 10.49 -2.59
N PRO A 4 -2.05 10.00 -1.63
CA PRO A 4 -1.58 9.03 -0.65
C PRO A 4 -1.06 7.75 -1.30
N GLU A 5 -1.65 7.30 -2.41
CA GLU A 5 -1.19 6.11 -3.16
C GLU A 5 0.23 6.32 -3.68
N LYS A 6 0.49 7.49 -4.27
CA LYS A 6 1.80 7.79 -4.83
C LYS A 6 2.85 7.93 -3.73
N ALA A 7 2.51 8.59 -2.62
CA ALA A 7 3.41 8.74 -1.48
C ALA A 7 3.78 7.39 -0.86
N LEU A 8 2.82 6.46 -0.75
CA LEU A 8 3.07 5.11 -0.26
C LEU A 8 4.01 4.34 -1.20
N LEU A 9 3.77 4.39 -2.51
CA LEU A 9 4.64 3.73 -3.49
C LEU A 9 6.05 4.34 -3.50
N ASP A 10 6.16 5.65 -3.39
CA ASP A 10 7.45 6.35 -3.30
C ASP A 10 8.21 5.92 -2.03
N LEU A 11 7.54 5.80 -0.88
CA LEU A 11 8.14 5.31 0.37
C LEU A 11 8.71 3.90 0.21
N ILE A 12 7.92 2.98 -0.37
CA ILE A 12 8.34 1.59 -0.60
C ILE A 12 9.47 1.54 -1.62
N TYR A 13 9.42 2.37 -2.66
CA TYR A 13 10.48 2.43 -3.66
C TYR A 13 11.81 2.87 -3.03
N LEU A 14 11.79 3.95 -2.23
CA LEU A 14 12.97 4.55 -1.61
C LEU A 14 13.54 3.73 -0.45
N THR A 15 12.73 2.91 0.22
CA THR A 15 13.17 2.16 1.41
C THR A 15 13.60 0.74 1.05
N PRO A 16 14.86 0.33 1.29
CA PRO A 16 15.31 -1.04 1.00
C PRO A 16 14.49 -2.09 1.78
N LYS A 17 14.15 -3.22 1.15
CA LYS A 17 13.38 -4.34 1.74
C LYS A 17 11.94 -4.01 2.17
N ALA A 18 11.44 -2.82 1.82
CA ALA A 18 10.07 -2.40 2.12
C ALA A 18 8.98 -3.16 1.35
N GLU A 19 9.35 -4.04 0.41
CA GLU A 19 8.42 -4.95 -0.25
C GLU A 19 7.96 -6.10 0.66
N SER A 20 8.55 -6.26 1.83
CA SER A 20 8.26 -7.37 2.73
C SER A 20 6.95 -7.14 3.50
N ALA A 21 6.15 -8.19 3.67
CA ALA A 21 4.91 -8.13 4.45
C ALA A 21 5.10 -7.55 5.86
N GLY A 22 6.15 -7.97 6.58
CA GLY A 22 6.44 -7.48 7.93
C GLY A 22 6.69 -5.97 7.98
N TYR A 23 7.45 -5.43 7.02
CA TYR A 23 7.66 -3.98 6.94
C TYR A 23 6.35 -3.23 6.68
N ILE A 24 5.53 -3.72 5.76
CA ILE A 24 4.25 -3.09 5.41
C ILE A 24 3.27 -3.11 6.59
N GLN A 25 3.26 -4.20 7.38
CA GLN A 25 2.49 -4.27 8.63
C GLN A 25 3.02 -3.30 9.70
N GLU A 26 4.34 -3.15 9.80
CA GLU A 26 4.98 -2.22 10.74
C GLU A 26 4.72 -0.75 10.40
N LEU A 27 4.36 -0.41 9.16
CA LEU A 27 4.02 0.97 8.77
C LEU A 27 2.78 1.51 9.48
N ARG A 28 1.89 0.64 10.00
CA ARG A 28 0.61 1.00 10.64
C ARG A 28 -0.12 2.08 9.85
N LEU A 29 -0.38 1.80 8.58
CA LEU A 29 -0.95 2.76 7.65
C LEU A 29 -2.29 3.28 8.18
N GLN A 30 -2.39 4.60 8.35
CA GLN A 30 -3.60 5.27 8.83
C GLN A 30 -4.38 5.88 7.66
N ASN A 31 -5.69 6.07 7.85
CA ASN A 31 -6.60 6.65 6.86
C ASN A 31 -6.66 5.85 5.54
N LEU A 32 -6.61 4.51 5.64
CA LEU A 32 -6.70 3.62 4.49
C LEU A 32 -8.08 3.68 3.79
N ASP A 33 -9.09 4.24 4.45
CA ASP A 33 -10.40 4.57 3.88
C ASP A 33 -10.32 5.58 2.73
N GLN A 34 -9.28 6.42 2.69
CA GLN A 34 -9.04 7.38 1.60
C GLN A 34 -8.13 6.83 0.51
N LEU A 35 -7.58 5.62 0.69
CA LEU A 35 -6.68 5.01 -0.28
C LEU A 35 -7.49 4.41 -1.44
N ASP A 36 -7.27 4.92 -2.65
CA ASP A 36 -7.89 4.36 -3.85
C ASP A 36 -7.06 3.15 -4.34
N VAL A 37 -7.58 1.95 -4.08
CA VAL A 37 -6.94 0.68 -4.46
C VAL A 37 -6.77 0.53 -5.97
N ASP A 38 -7.77 0.93 -6.77
CA ASP A 38 -7.70 0.85 -8.23
C ASP A 38 -6.60 1.77 -8.78
N ARG A 39 -6.48 2.96 -8.17
CA ARG A 39 -5.43 3.92 -8.50
C ARG A 39 -4.05 3.44 -8.06
N LEU A 40 -3.93 2.81 -6.89
CA LEU A 40 -2.69 2.20 -6.42
C LEU A 40 -2.20 1.12 -7.39
N CYS A 41 -3.09 0.20 -7.79
CA CYS A 41 -2.82 -0.84 -8.78
C CYS A 41 -2.34 -0.22 -10.10
N SER A 42 -3.07 0.78 -10.60
CA SER A 42 -2.71 1.50 -11.83
C SER A 42 -1.32 2.15 -11.75
N TYR A 43 -0.93 2.70 -10.59
CA TYR A 43 0.39 3.26 -10.41
C TYR A 43 1.50 2.20 -10.39
N VAL A 44 1.26 1.06 -9.74
CA VAL A 44 2.22 -0.05 -9.72
C VAL A 44 2.42 -0.63 -11.13
N GLU A 45 1.35 -0.80 -11.89
CA GLU A 45 1.42 -1.25 -13.28
C GLU A 45 2.22 -0.28 -14.15
N ARG A 46 1.95 1.03 -14.03
CA ARG A 46 2.65 2.08 -14.80
C ARG A 46 4.12 2.26 -14.39
N ALA A 47 4.46 2.00 -13.13
CA ALA A 47 5.83 2.09 -12.64
C ALA A 47 6.71 0.92 -13.14
N ASP A 48 6.07 -0.17 -13.61
CA ASP A 48 6.70 -1.40 -14.12
C ASP A 48 7.84 -1.95 -13.23
N ASN A 49 7.72 -1.75 -11.92
CA ASN A 49 8.77 -2.08 -10.97
C ASN A 49 8.48 -3.39 -10.23
N ALA A 50 9.39 -4.36 -10.32
CA ALA A 50 9.23 -5.67 -9.67
C ALA A 50 9.08 -5.60 -8.14
N LYS A 51 9.70 -4.61 -7.49
CA LYS A 51 9.59 -4.39 -6.04
C LYS A 51 8.19 -3.93 -5.66
N LEU A 52 7.64 -2.94 -6.39
CA LEU A 52 6.29 -2.43 -6.14
C LEU A 52 5.23 -3.50 -6.43
N LYS A 53 5.41 -4.29 -7.50
CA LYS A 53 4.53 -5.43 -7.81
C LYS A 53 4.52 -6.48 -6.69
N ARG A 54 5.66 -6.72 -6.03
CA ARG A 54 5.75 -7.62 -4.88
C ARG A 54 5.11 -7.03 -3.61
N ALA A 55 5.26 -5.72 -3.42
CA ALA A 55 4.68 -5.02 -2.28
C ALA A 55 3.14 -4.92 -2.36
N LEU A 56 2.60 -4.73 -3.57
CA LEU A 56 1.17 -4.52 -3.82
C LEU A 56 0.24 -5.52 -3.08
N PRO A 57 0.38 -6.86 -3.23
CA PRO A 57 -0.51 -7.80 -2.54
C PRO A 57 -0.41 -7.71 -1.00
N HIS A 58 0.75 -7.33 -0.46
CA HIS A 58 0.92 -7.13 0.97
C HIS A 58 0.23 -5.86 1.46
N ILE A 59 0.27 -4.77 0.67
CA ILE A 59 -0.48 -3.54 0.96
C ILE A 59 -1.98 -3.82 0.93
N LEU A 60 -2.47 -4.50 -0.11
CA LEU A 60 -3.90 -4.81 -0.25
C LEU A 60 -4.43 -5.61 0.93
N ARG A 61 -3.66 -6.59 1.42
CA ARG A 61 -4.04 -7.36 2.60
C ARG A 61 -4.15 -6.49 3.85
N VAL A 62 -3.22 -5.55 4.08
CA VAL A 62 -3.31 -4.63 5.23
C VAL A 62 -4.49 -3.68 5.08
N VAL A 63 -4.77 -3.20 3.88
CA VAL A 63 -5.94 -2.36 3.58
C VAL A 63 -7.24 -3.13 3.85
N GLU A 64 -7.33 -4.38 3.40
CA GLU A 64 -8.48 -5.23 3.65
C GLU A 64 -8.64 -5.54 5.15
N GLU A 65 -7.56 -5.87 5.86
CA GLU A 65 -7.56 -6.12 7.31
C GLU A 65 -8.11 -4.90 8.09
N GLU A 66 -7.62 -3.70 7.79
CA GLU A 66 -8.01 -2.46 8.48
C GLU A 66 -9.43 -1.98 8.11
N LEU A 67 -9.87 -2.21 6.87
CA LEU A 67 -11.23 -1.88 6.44
C LEU A 67 -12.26 -2.89 6.95
N THR A 68 -11.87 -4.16 7.11
CA THR A 68 -12.75 -5.23 7.62
C THR A 68 -12.82 -5.22 9.15
N GLU A 69 -11.79 -4.74 9.85
CA GLU A 69 -11.85 -4.49 11.31
C GLU A 69 -12.86 -3.38 11.69
N TYR A 70 -13.40 -2.64 10.71
CA TYR A 70 -14.51 -1.72 10.89
C TYR A 70 -15.88 -2.45 10.81
N GLU A 71 -16.08 -3.52 11.60
CA GLU A 71 -17.43 -3.91 12.03
C GLU A 71 -17.76 -3.13 13.31
N PRO A 72 -18.55 -2.04 13.26
CA PRO A 72 -19.14 -1.47 14.46
C PRO A 72 -20.19 -2.46 14.97
N LEU A 73 -19.85 -3.18 16.06
CA LEU A 73 -20.82 -3.79 16.96
C LEU A 73 -21.54 -2.71 17.78
#